data_AF-T1BMW5-F1
#
_entry.id   AF-T1BMW5-F1
#
_cell.length_a   1.000
_cell.length_b   1.000
_cell.length_c   1.000
_cell.angle_alpha   90.00
_cell.angle_beta   90.00
_cell.angle_gamma   90.00
#
_symmetry.space_group_name_H-M   'P 1'
#
loop_
_entity.id
_entity.type
_entity.pdbx_description
1 polymer ?
#
loop_
_entity_poly.entity_id
_entity_poly.type
_entity_poly.pdbx_seq_one_letter_code
_entity_poly.pdbx_strand_id
1 'polypeptide(L)'
;YKLLSQLGVRNLSSANQKINEAFHKGQPLMNPLSLTPDTPEPLEPMPFIVVVIDELADLMMVVGKKVEELIARIAQKARAAGIHLILATQRPSVDVITGLIKANIPPVSPFRSPVG
;
A
#
# COMPACT_ATOMS: atom_id res chain seq x y z
N TYR A 1 -1.53 -8.79 5.62
CA TYR A 1 -2.76 -9.62 5.58
C TYR A 1 -2.77 -10.73 6.63
N LYS A 2 -1.79 -11.65 6.68
CA LYS A 2 -1.76 -12.71 7.72
C LYS A 2 -1.91 -12.17 9.14
N LEU A 3 -1.11 -11.16 9.50
CA LEU A 3 -1.18 -10.50 10.80
C LEU A 3 -2.55 -9.85 11.06
N LEU A 4 -3.13 -9.15 10.08
CA LEU A 4 -4.47 -8.56 10.20
C LEU A 4 -5.53 -9.62 10.53
N SER A 5 -5.45 -10.78 9.87
CA SER A 5 -6.35 -11.92 10.10
C SER A 5 -6.19 -12.49 11.51
N GLN A 6 -4.96 -12.69 11.99
CA GLN A 6 -4.71 -13.19 13.35
C GLN A 6 -5.14 -12.20 14.44
N LEU A 7 -5.03 -10.89 14.17
CA LEU A 7 -5.52 -9.85 15.07
C LEU A 7 -7.05 -9.64 14.98
N GLY A 8 -7.73 -10.27 14.03
CA GLY A 8 -9.17 -10.13 13.80
C GLY A 8 -9.58 -8.74 13.27
N VAL A 9 -8.68 -8.04 12.56
CA VAL A 9 -8.89 -6.68 12.07
C VAL A 9 -8.88 -6.63 10.54
N ARG A 10 -9.58 -5.64 9.97
CA ARG A 10 -9.76 -5.52 8.51
C ARG A 10 -8.72 -4.65 7.81
N ASN A 11 -7.99 -3.81 8.54
CA ASN A 11 -7.02 -2.88 7.96
C ASN A 11 -5.90 -2.52 8.95
N LEU A 12 -4.83 -1.92 8.44
CA LEU A 12 -3.66 -1.52 9.20
C LEU A 12 -3.97 -0.50 10.32
N SER A 13 -4.84 0.48 10.05
CA SER A 13 -5.20 1.49 11.06
C SER A 13 -5.83 0.85 12.30
N SER A 14 -6.75 -0.09 12.10
CA SER A 14 -7.37 -0.85 13.19
C SER A 14 -6.37 -1.77 13.91
N ALA A 15 -5.38 -2.32 13.20
CA ALA A 15 -4.31 -3.09 13.81
C ALA A 15 -3.45 -2.22 14.75
N ASN A 16 -2.99 -1.06 14.26
CA ASN A 16 -2.17 -0.13 15.02
C ASN A 16 -2.92 0.42 16.24
N GLN A 17 -4.21 0.75 16.09
CA GLN A 17 -5.04 1.15 17.22
C GLN A 17 -5.08 0.07 18.30
N LYS A 18 -5.35 -1.18 17.91
CA LYS A 18 -5.42 -2.31 18.84
C LYS A 18 -4.09 -2.59 19.55
N ILE A 19 -2.96 -2.47 18.83
CA ILE A 19 -1.62 -2.60 19.40
C ILE A 19 -1.33 -1.49 20.42
N ASN A 20 -1.61 -0.23 20.08
CA ASN A 20 -1.39 0.91 20.96
C ASN A 20 -2.25 0.84 22.25
N GLU A 21 -3.53 0.48 22.12
CA GLU A 21 -4.42 0.33 23.28
C GLU A 21 -3.92 -0.75 24.25
N ALA A 22 -3.40 -1.86 23.72
CA ALA A 22 -2.85 -2.96 24.50
C ALA A 22 -1.55 -2.54 25.23
N PHE A 23 -0.68 -1.82 24.51
CA PHE A 23 0.55 -1.25 25.08
C PHE A 23 0.24 -0.28 26.23
N HIS A 24 -0.69 0.65 26.05
CA HIS A 24 -1.08 1.61 27.10
C HIS A 24 -1.75 0.96 28.32
N LYS A 25 -2.35 -0.22 28.16
CA LYS A 25 -2.90 -1.02 29.27
C LYS A 25 -1.85 -1.86 30.00
N GLY A 26 -0.58 -1.80 29.59
CA GLY A 26 0.49 -2.63 30.14
C GLY A 26 0.38 -4.11 29.75
N GLN A 27 -0.39 -4.43 28.70
CA GLN A 27 -0.61 -5.80 28.22
C GLN A 27 -0.31 -5.85 26.71
N PRO A 28 0.97 -5.77 26.29
CA PRO A 28 1.31 -5.76 24.87
C PRO A 28 0.86 -7.03 24.16
N LEU A 29 0.39 -6.90 22.92
CA LEU A 29 0.06 -8.05 22.08
C LEU A 29 1.34 -8.69 21.57
N MET A 30 1.47 -10.00 21.73
CA MET A 30 2.65 -10.74 21.25
C MET A 30 2.53 -11.04 19.76
N ASN A 31 3.66 -11.08 19.03
CA ASN A 31 3.69 -11.32 17.59
C ASN A 31 3.28 -12.77 17.28
N PRO A 32 2.09 -13.00 16.70
CA PRO A 32 1.62 -14.35 16.36
C PRO A 32 2.32 -14.96 15.14
N LEU A 33 3.23 -14.21 14.50
CA LEU A 33 4.06 -14.64 13.37
C LEU A 33 5.56 -14.64 13.74
N SER A 34 5.89 -14.60 15.03
CA SER A 34 7.28 -14.64 15.48
C SER A 34 8.00 -15.89 14.97
N LEU A 35 9.28 -15.72 14.67
CA LEU A 35 10.19 -16.83 14.35
C LEU A 35 10.58 -17.64 15.61
N THR A 36 10.29 -17.11 16.81
CA THR A 36 10.51 -17.75 18.11
C THR A 36 9.16 -17.94 18.84
N PRO A 37 8.35 -18.96 18.49
CA PRO A 37 6.99 -19.12 19.00
C PRO A 37 6.88 -19.29 20.52
N ASP A 38 7.92 -19.82 21.18
CA ASP A 38 7.95 -20.00 22.64
C ASP A 38 8.19 -18.66 23.38
N THR A 39 8.79 -17.69 22.70
CA THR A 39 9.13 -16.37 23.24
C THR A 39 8.90 -15.29 22.17
N PRO A 40 7.64 -15.05 21.77
CA PRO A 40 7.34 -14.08 20.73
C PRO A 40 7.65 -12.67 21.22
N GLU A 41 8.20 -11.82 20.35
CA GLU A 41 8.38 -10.40 20.61
C GLU A 41 7.02 -9.66 20.64
N PRO A 42 6.89 -8.56 21.40
CA PRO A 42 5.68 -7.75 21.36
C PRO A 42 5.50 -7.10 19.97
N LEU A 43 4.25 -6.95 19.54
CA LEU A 43 3.89 -6.22 18.34
C LEU A 43 4.07 -4.73 18.54
N GLU A 44 4.59 -4.08 17.51
CA GLU A 44 4.67 -2.64 17.40
C GLU A 44 3.74 -2.13 16.28
N PRO A 45 3.23 -0.89 16.37
CA PRO A 45 2.47 -0.29 15.28
C PRO A 45 3.28 -0.28 13.99
N MET A 46 2.70 -0.79 12.90
CA MET A 46 3.40 -0.83 11.62
C MET A 46 3.21 0.50 10.87
N PRO A 47 4.23 0.97 10.14
CA PRO A 47 4.14 2.20 9.37
C PRO A 47 3.21 2.04 8.16
N PHE A 48 2.61 3.15 7.73
CA PHE A 48 2.04 3.25 6.39
C PHE A 48 3.18 3.33 5.36
N ILE A 49 3.02 2.65 4.24
CA ILE A 49 3.99 2.68 3.15
C ILE A 49 3.43 3.55 2.03
N VAL A 50 4.21 4.52 1.56
CA VAL A 50 3.87 5.31 0.38
C VAL A 50 4.87 4.96 -0.72
N VAL A 51 4.36 4.50 -1.85
CA VAL A 51 5.14 4.22 -3.05
C VAL A 51 4.85 5.33 -4.06
N VAL A 52 5.89 6.08 -4.41
CA VAL A 52 5.81 7.18 -5.36
C VAL A 52 6.55 6.79 -6.63
N ILE A 53 5.88 6.95 -7.78
CA ILE A 53 6.46 6.77 -9.11
C ILE A 53 6.29 8.10 -9.82
N ASP A 54 7.39 8.83 -10.02
CA ASP A 54 7.35 10.18 -10.61
C ASP A 54 7.07 10.17 -12.12
N GLU A 55 7.55 9.14 -12.83
CA GLU A 55 7.31 8.97 -14.26
C GLU A 55 6.94 7.51 -14.59
N LEU A 56 5.63 7.22 -14.55
CA LEU A 56 5.09 5.89 -14.86
C LEU A 56 5.41 5.47 -16.30
N ALA A 57 5.47 6.41 -17.25
CA ALA A 57 5.67 6.07 -18.66
C ALA A 57 7.02 5.39 -18.91
N ASP A 58 8.07 5.75 -18.18
CA ASP A 58 9.38 5.11 -18.32
C ASP A 58 9.33 3.63 -17.92
N LEU A 59 8.61 3.31 -16.84
CA LEU A 59 8.42 1.92 -16.41
C LEU A 59 7.57 1.14 -17.42
N MET A 60 6.52 1.76 -17.95
CA MET A 60 5.63 1.17 -18.95
C MET A 60 6.35 0.95 -20.28
N MET A 61 7.30 1.80 -20.67
CA MET A 61 8.05 1.65 -21.93
C MET A 61 9.14 0.57 -21.84
N VAL A 62 9.81 0.44 -20.68
CA VAL A 62 10.90 -0.54 -20.51
C VAL A 62 10.38 -1.94 -20.22
N VAL A 63 9.39 -2.05 -19.33
CA VAL A 63 8.93 -3.35 -18.79
C VAL A 63 7.50 -3.69 -19.23
N GLY A 64 6.70 -2.70 -19.62
CA GLY A 64 5.37 -2.91 -20.21
C GLY A 64 4.38 -3.56 -19.27
N LYS A 65 3.66 -4.56 -19.79
CA LYS A 65 2.50 -5.21 -19.16
C LYS A 65 2.76 -5.74 -17.75
N LYS A 66 4.00 -6.16 -17.44
CA LYS A 66 4.35 -6.68 -16.11
C LYS A 66 4.27 -5.58 -15.03
N VAL A 67 4.58 -4.32 -15.36
CA VAL A 67 4.44 -3.19 -14.43
C VAL A 67 2.97 -2.93 -14.14
N GLU A 68 2.15 -2.93 -15.19
CA GLU A 68 0.71 -2.73 -15.10
C GLU A 68 0.04 -3.76 -14.17
N GLU A 69 0.36 -5.04 -14.35
CA GLU A 69 -0.15 -6.13 -13.52
C GLU A 69 0.28 -6.01 -12.06
N LEU A 70 1.53 -5.60 -11.80
CA LEU A 70 2.04 -5.36 -10.45
C LEU A 70 1.33 -4.17 -9.78
N ILE A 71 1.15 -3.06 -10.50
CA ILE A 71 0.44 -1.89 -9.99
C ILE A 71 -1.00 -2.25 -9.63
N ALA A 72 -1.71 -2.93 -10.54
CA ALA A 72 -3.08 -3.39 -10.29
C ALA A 72 -3.15 -4.29 -9.05
N ARG A 73 -2.23 -5.25 -8.92
CA ARG A 73 -2.17 -6.17 -7.78
C ARG A 73 -1.90 -5.47 -6.45
N ILE A 74 -1.00 -4.48 -6.45
CA ILE A 74 -0.73 -3.67 -5.24
C ILE A 74 -1.97 -2.85 -4.92
N ALA A 75 -2.54 -2.12 -5.87
CA ALA A 75 -3.69 -1.25 -5.68
C ALA A 75 -4.91 -1.99 -5.10
N GLN A 76 -5.19 -3.21 -5.57
CA GLN A 76 -6.26 -4.07 -5.02
C GLN A 76 -6.10 -4.41 -3.53
N LYS A 77 -4.86 -4.48 -3.05
CA LYS A 77 -4.50 -4.92 -1.69
C LYS A 77 -4.08 -3.76 -0.77
N ALA A 78 -3.77 -2.62 -1.37
CA ALA A 78 -3.11 -1.48 -0.76
C ALA A 78 -3.91 -0.89 0.40
N ARG A 79 -5.22 -0.66 0.20
CA ARG A 79 -6.10 -0.01 1.18
C ARG A 79 -6.06 -0.65 2.56
N ALA A 80 -6.25 -1.97 2.64
CA ALA A 80 -6.26 -2.67 3.92
C ALA A 80 -4.85 -2.84 4.50
N ALA A 81 -3.84 -2.99 3.63
CA ALA A 81 -2.45 -3.17 4.03
C ALA A 81 -1.76 -1.88 4.49
N GLY A 82 -2.40 -0.71 4.30
CA GLY A 82 -1.79 0.59 4.60
C GLY A 82 -0.71 1.00 3.61
N ILE A 83 -0.81 0.52 2.37
CA ILE A 83 0.05 0.93 1.26
C ILE A 83 -0.70 1.99 0.46
N HIS A 84 -0.05 3.08 0.09
CA HIS A 84 -0.57 4.11 -0.79
C HIS A 84 0.32 4.22 -2.03
N LEU A 85 -0.29 4.29 -3.20
CA LEU A 85 0.40 4.47 -4.46
C LEU A 85 0.15 5.89 -4.96
N ILE A 86 1.22 6.61 -5.29
CA ILE A 86 1.18 7.89 -5.99
C ILE A 86 1.89 7.68 -7.32
N LEU A 87 1.14 7.77 -8.41
CA LEU A 87 1.65 7.61 -9.77
C LEU A 87 1.55 8.94 -10.48
N ALA A 88 2.69 9.45 -10.95
CA ALA A 88 2.80 10.63 -11.78
C ALA A 88 3.35 10.24 -13.16
N THR A 89 3.01 11.06 -14.15
CA THR A 89 3.55 10.97 -15.50
C THR A 89 3.31 12.29 -16.22
N GLN A 90 4.26 12.71 -17.04
CA GLN A 90 4.09 13.84 -17.95
C GLN A 90 3.56 13.42 -19.32
N ARG A 91 3.41 12.10 -19.56
CA ARG A 91 2.94 11.50 -20.81
C ARG A 91 1.58 10.82 -20.59
N PRO A 92 0.48 11.58 -20.48
CA PRO A 92 -0.85 11.03 -20.25
C PRO A 92 -1.43 10.41 -21.54
N SER A 93 -0.85 9.31 -22.02
CA SER A 93 -1.36 8.54 -23.17
C SER A 93 -2.21 7.34 -22.71
N VAL A 94 -2.98 6.76 -23.64
CA VAL A 94 -3.75 5.53 -23.40
C VAL A 94 -2.86 4.32 -23.13
N ASP A 95 -1.61 4.35 -23.61
CA ASP A 95 -0.63 3.28 -23.42
C ASP A 95 0.04 3.35 -22.04
N VAL A 96 0.07 4.53 -21.41
CA VAL A 96 0.61 4.74 -20.06
C VAL A 96 -0.50 4.66 -19.01
N ILE A 97 -1.58 5.41 -19.20
CA ILE A 97 -2.75 5.42 -18.32
C ILE A 97 -3.81 4.51 -18.92
N THR A 98 -3.52 3.21 -18.88
CA THR A 98 -4.38 2.17 -19.47
C THR A 98 -5.71 2.03 -18.71
N GLY A 99 -6.64 1.26 -19.29
CA GLY A 99 -7.91 0.92 -18.62
C GLY A 99 -7.71 0.18 -17.29
N LEU A 100 -6.71 -0.71 -17.20
CA LEU A 100 -6.46 -1.49 -15.99
C LEU A 100 -5.90 -0.61 -14.86
N ILE A 101 -5.02 0.34 -15.18
CA ILE A 101 -4.53 1.33 -14.21
C ILE A 101 -5.70 2.16 -13.66
N LYS A 102 -6.53 2.72 -14.55
CA LYS A 102 -7.71 3.53 -14.17
C LYS A 102 -8.70 2.74 -13.30
N ALA A 103 -8.90 1.46 -13.60
CA ALA A 103 -9.83 0.62 -12.86
C ALA A 103 -9.39 0.34 -11.41
N ASN A 104 -8.09 0.38 -11.13
CA ASN A 104 -7.55 0.06 -9.79
C ASN A 104 -7.10 1.30 -8.99
N ILE A 105 -6.94 2.47 -9.62
CA ILE A 105 -6.46 3.70 -8.97
C ILE A 105 -7.44 4.86 -9.23
N PRO A 106 -8.53 4.96 -8.46
CA PRO A 106 -9.38 6.16 -8.44
C PRO A 106 -8.82 7.19 -7.43
N PRO A 107 -8.92 8.53 -7.63
CA PRO A 107 -9.18 9.36 -8.81
C PRO A 107 -7.91 9.94 -9.46
N VAL A 108 -8.00 10.35 -10.73
CA VAL A 108 -6.91 11.07 -11.44
C VAL A 108 -7.09 12.58 -11.21
N SER A 109 -6.07 13.26 -10.69
CA SER A 109 -6.05 14.73 -10.61
C SER A 109 -5.22 15.27 -11.77
N PRO A 110 -5.85 15.79 -12.85
CA PRO A 110 -5.10 16.41 -13.93
C PRO A 110 -4.48 17.71 -13.41
N PHE A 111 -3.16 17.75 -13.33
CA PHE A 111 -2.42 18.98 -13.05
C PHE A 111 -2.11 19.67 -14.37
N ARG A 112 -2.67 20.86 -14.59
CA ARG A 112 -2.33 21.69 -15.74
C ARG A 112 -1.12 22.54 -15.36
N SER A 113 0.03 22.27 -15.97
CA SER A 113 1.20 23.15 -15.80
C SER A 113 0.86 24.54 -16.36
N PRO A 114 0.91 25.60 -15.55
CA PRO A 114 0.68 26.96 -16.02
C PRO A 114 1.99 27.50 -16.59
N VAL A 115 2.33 27.18 -17.83
CA VAL A 115 3.37 27.88 -18.62
C VAL A 115 3.18 27.53 -20.10
N GLY A 116 3.11 28.48 -21.04
CA GLY A 116 3.18 29.94 -20.98
C GLY A 116 2.56 30.57 -22.22
#